data_AF-A0A0Q9LQJ1-F1
#
_entry.id   AF-A0A0Q9LQJ1-F1
#
_cell.length_a   1.000
_cell.length_b   1.000
_cell.length_c   1.000
_cell.angle_alpha   90.00
_cell.angle_beta   90.00
_cell.angle_gamma   90.00
#
_symmetry.space_group_name_H-M   'P 1'
#
loop_
_entity.id
_entity.type
_entity.pdbx_description
1 polymer ?
#
loop_
_entity_poly.entity_id
_entity_poly.type
_entity_poly.pdbx_seq_one_letter_code
_entity_poly.pdbx_strand_id
1 'polypeptide(L)'
;MNVSMQDVLKVLEPEEPRYSEAAALGPESLPHLRALVEGDDAMLASKAAYAAGLLEGGQDVVLAAAHSDEAIIRAAAAGAARNLPAESAVAVLADLVGDTDAGVRKVARSAIPENAPQELIERVEAAARWEDGPTPPREQPGAGLMPGETQVPGRMPGEEAPRDDQGAAGLMPGEEPPVKDQRGTGLMPGEEAPRDDQGAAGLMPGEELPVKDQGATGLMPGETR
;
A
#
# COMPACT_ATOMS: atom_id res chain seq x y z
N MET A 1 -5.32 -12.92 -31.95
CA MET A 1 -4.92 -14.27 -31.48
C MET A 1 -5.61 -14.48 -30.15
N ASN A 2 -6.17 -15.66 -29.89
CA ASN A 2 -6.82 -15.93 -28.61
C ASN A 2 -5.73 -16.25 -27.58
N VAL A 3 -5.65 -15.49 -26.49
CA VAL A 3 -4.71 -15.77 -25.40
C VAL A 3 -5.27 -16.90 -24.54
N SER A 4 -4.46 -17.91 -24.23
CA SER A 4 -4.85 -19.00 -23.33
C SER A 4 -4.34 -18.76 -21.91
N MET A 5 -4.93 -19.45 -20.93
CA MET A 5 -4.42 -19.47 -19.56
C MET A 5 -2.96 -19.94 -19.50
N GLN A 6 -2.56 -20.91 -20.34
CA GLN A 6 -1.19 -21.40 -20.39
C GLN A 6 -0.20 -20.35 -20.87
N ASP A 7 -0.60 -19.46 -21.78
CA ASP A 7 0.25 -18.34 -22.24
C ASP A 7 0.50 -17.35 -21.10
N VAL A 8 -0.51 -17.07 -20.28
CA VAL A 8 -0.41 -16.21 -19.10
C VAL A 8 0.47 -16.86 -18.02
N LEU A 9 0.23 -18.14 -17.71
CA LEU A 9 1.03 -18.88 -16.72
C LEU A 9 2.51 -18.91 -17.12
N LYS A 10 2.80 -19.16 -18.40
CA LYS A 10 4.18 -19.22 -18.90
C LYS A 10 4.98 -17.95 -18.59
N VAL A 11 4.36 -16.77 -18.57
CA VAL A 11 5.03 -15.49 -18.30
C VAL A 11 5.03 -15.10 -16.82
N LEU A 12 4.11 -15.62 -16.01
CA LEU A 12 3.97 -15.26 -14.59
C LEU A 12 4.56 -16.29 -13.61
N GLU A 13 4.51 -17.59 -13.91
CA GLU A 13 5.03 -18.66 -13.05
C GLU A 13 6.53 -18.61 -12.77
N PRO A 14 7.42 -18.15 -13.69
CA PRO A 14 8.84 -18.03 -13.38
C PRO A 14 9.10 -17.26 -12.09
N GLU A 15 10.21 -17.56 -11.40
CA GLU A 15 10.59 -16.89 -10.15
C GLU A 15 10.56 -15.36 -10.32
N GLU A 16 11.20 -14.87 -11.38
CA GLU A 16 11.09 -13.50 -11.88
C GLU A 16 10.04 -13.41 -12.99
N PRO A 17 8.88 -12.77 -12.75
CA PRO A 17 7.83 -12.67 -13.75
C PRO A 17 8.25 -11.80 -14.93
N ARG A 18 7.87 -12.22 -16.14
CA ARG A 18 8.18 -11.51 -17.39
C ARG A 18 7.08 -10.51 -17.70
N TYR A 19 6.97 -9.46 -16.89
CA TYR A 19 5.87 -8.48 -16.95
C TYR A 19 5.75 -7.75 -18.30
N SER A 20 6.86 -7.52 -19.01
CA SER A 20 6.84 -6.96 -20.36
C SER A 20 6.16 -7.89 -21.37
N GLU A 21 6.41 -9.20 -21.26
CA GLU A 21 5.74 -10.22 -22.08
C GLU A 21 4.27 -10.37 -21.67
N ALA A 22 3.97 -10.32 -20.37
CA ALA A 22 2.59 -10.32 -19.88
C ALA A 22 1.78 -9.13 -20.42
N ALA A 23 2.36 -7.93 -20.43
CA ALA A 23 1.74 -6.74 -21.02
C ALA A 23 1.52 -6.91 -22.54
N ALA A 24 2.43 -7.60 -23.24
CA ALA A 24 2.33 -7.87 -24.68
C ALA A 24 1.25 -8.90 -25.04
N LEU A 25 0.72 -9.67 -24.08
CA LEU A 25 -0.45 -10.53 -24.31
C LEU A 25 -1.73 -9.71 -24.54
N GLY A 26 -1.77 -8.48 -24.02
CA GLY A 26 -2.87 -7.55 -24.24
C GLY A 26 -4.15 -7.85 -23.43
N PRO A 27 -5.22 -7.07 -23.66
CA PRO A 27 -6.46 -7.14 -22.88
C PRO A 27 -7.18 -8.50 -22.90
N GLU A 28 -6.96 -9.31 -23.95
CA GLU A 28 -7.49 -10.67 -24.06
C GLU A 28 -7.00 -11.61 -22.94
N SER A 29 -5.93 -11.24 -22.23
CA SER A 29 -5.43 -11.97 -21.06
C SER A 29 -6.18 -11.66 -19.76
N LEU A 30 -6.96 -10.57 -19.70
CA LEU A 30 -7.61 -10.10 -18.48
C LEU A 30 -8.55 -11.13 -17.82
N PRO A 31 -9.37 -11.91 -18.54
CA PRO A 31 -10.19 -12.94 -17.92
C PRO A 31 -9.36 -14.02 -17.21
N HIS A 32 -8.19 -14.35 -17.75
CA HIS A 32 -7.27 -15.31 -17.14
C HIS A 32 -6.59 -14.71 -15.91
N LEU A 33 -6.14 -13.45 -15.99
CA LEU A 33 -5.56 -12.75 -14.84
C LEU A 33 -6.58 -12.61 -13.70
N ARG A 34 -7.85 -12.35 -14.01
CA ARG A 34 -8.94 -12.34 -13.04
C ARG A 34 -9.09 -13.68 -12.33
N ALA A 35 -9.13 -14.77 -13.10
CA ALA A 35 -9.22 -16.12 -12.54
C ALA A 35 -8.02 -16.48 -11.65
N LEU A 36 -6.82 -15.97 -11.98
CA LEU A 36 -5.63 -16.16 -11.13
C LEU A 36 -5.70 -15.35 -9.84
N VAL A 37 -6.19 -14.11 -9.89
CA VAL A 37 -6.38 -13.26 -8.69
C VAL A 37 -7.40 -13.86 -7.72
N GLU A 38 -8.45 -14.49 -8.24
CA GLU A 38 -9.51 -15.15 -7.45
C GLU A 38 -9.16 -16.59 -7.04
N GLY A 39 -8.01 -17.11 -7.47
CA GLY A 39 -7.54 -18.45 -7.16
C GLY A 39 -6.84 -18.58 -5.80
N ASP A 40 -6.42 -19.79 -5.46
CA ASP A 40 -5.86 -20.12 -4.14
C ASP A 40 -4.35 -19.84 -4.00
N ASP A 41 -3.63 -19.62 -5.11
CA ASP A 41 -2.19 -19.36 -5.09
C ASP A 41 -1.93 -17.87 -4.91
N ALA A 42 -1.72 -17.44 -3.66
CA ALA A 42 -1.50 -16.04 -3.32
C ALA A 42 -0.28 -15.42 -4.03
N MET A 43 0.78 -16.20 -4.27
CA MET A 43 1.98 -15.72 -4.95
C MET A 43 1.66 -15.46 -6.42
N LEU A 44 1.01 -16.40 -7.10
CA LEU A 44 0.62 -16.24 -8.49
C LEU A 44 -0.45 -15.15 -8.66
N ALA A 45 -1.42 -15.06 -7.74
CA ALA A 45 -2.45 -14.03 -7.70
C ALA A 45 -1.82 -12.63 -7.58
N SER A 46 -0.83 -12.45 -6.71
CA SER A 46 -0.12 -11.18 -6.55
C SER A 46 0.59 -10.74 -7.86
N LYS A 47 1.21 -11.68 -8.57
CA LYS A 47 1.83 -11.43 -9.88
C LYS A 47 0.78 -11.06 -10.94
N ALA A 48 -0.35 -11.76 -10.94
CA ALA A 48 -1.45 -11.50 -11.86
C ALA A 48 -2.08 -10.11 -11.63
N ALA A 49 -2.28 -9.71 -10.37
CA ALA A 49 -2.75 -8.38 -10.00
C ALA A 49 -1.81 -7.28 -10.53
N TYR A 50 -0.50 -7.45 -10.35
CA TYR A 50 0.47 -6.50 -10.86
C TYR A 50 0.49 -6.44 -12.40
N ALA A 51 0.47 -7.60 -13.06
CA ALA A 51 0.43 -7.68 -14.52
C ALA A 51 -0.82 -7.03 -15.11
N ALA A 52 -1.98 -7.18 -14.45
CA ALA A 52 -3.22 -6.54 -14.88
C ALA A 52 -3.10 -5.01 -14.88
N GLY A 53 -2.40 -4.42 -13.92
CA GLY A 53 -2.17 -2.96 -13.90
C GLY A 53 -1.38 -2.44 -15.10
N LEU A 54 -0.64 -3.30 -15.81
CA LEU A 54 0.12 -2.93 -17.00
C LEU A 54 -0.72 -2.95 -18.28
N LEU A 55 -1.95 -3.45 -18.21
CA LEU A 55 -2.84 -3.66 -19.36
C LEU A 55 -3.93 -2.61 -19.40
N GLU A 56 -4.29 -2.19 -20.61
CA GLU A 56 -5.51 -1.42 -20.83
C GLU A 56 -6.73 -2.27 -20.43
N GLY A 57 -7.61 -1.72 -19.58
CA GLY A 57 -8.79 -2.43 -19.08
C GLY A 57 -8.55 -3.27 -17.82
N GLY A 58 -7.32 -3.31 -17.28
CA GLY A 58 -6.98 -4.11 -16.10
C GLY A 58 -7.48 -3.58 -14.75
N GLN A 59 -8.09 -2.40 -14.72
CA GLN A 59 -8.53 -1.70 -13.51
C GLN A 59 -9.43 -2.59 -12.63
N ASP A 60 -10.39 -3.30 -13.23
CA ASP A 60 -11.33 -4.13 -12.48
C ASP A 60 -10.63 -5.32 -11.80
N VAL A 61 -9.59 -5.87 -12.43
CA VAL A 61 -8.80 -6.98 -11.88
C VAL A 61 -7.94 -6.49 -10.71
N VAL A 62 -7.32 -5.31 -10.86
CA VAL A 62 -6.56 -4.68 -9.77
C VAL A 62 -7.47 -4.35 -8.59
N LEU A 63 -8.68 -3.83 -8.85
CA LEU A 63 -9.66 -3.53 -7.80
C LEU A 63 -10.11 -4.80 -7.05
N ALA A 64 -10.34 -5.91 -7.77
CA ALA A 64 -10.64 -7.18 -7.12
C ALA A 64 -9.49 -7.67 -6.22
N ALA A 65 -8.24 -7.52 -6.67
CA ALA A 65 -7.06 -7.85 -5.88
C ALA A 65 -6.92 -6.96 -4.63
N ALA A 66 -7.32 -5.69 -4.70
CA ALA A 66 -7.31 -4.76 -3.57
C ALA A 66 -8.23 -5.20 -2.42
N HIS A 67 -9.29 -5.97 -2.70
CA HIS A 67 -10.22 -6.49 -1.70
C HIS A 67 -9.90 -7.93 -1.23
N SER A 68 -8.73 -8.46 -1.57
CA SER A 68 -8.33 -9.80 -1.14
C SER A 68 -8.07 -9.86 0.36
N ASP A 69 -8.37 -10.99 1.00
CA ASP A 69 -8.01 -11.25 2.40
C ASP A 69 -6.48 -11.34 2.59
N GLU A 70 -5.74 -11.68 1.53
CA GLU A 70 -4.29 -11.86 1.57
C GLU A 70 -3.53 -10.54 1.38
N ALA A 71 -2.75 -10.15 2.39
CA ALA A 71 -2.02 -8.88 2.39
C ALA A 71 -1.03 -8.76 1.21
N ILE A 72 -0.44 -9.88 0.76
CA ILE A 72 0.48 -9.87 -0.39
C ILE A 72 -0.22 -9.49 -1.70
N ILE A 73 -1.47 -9.92 -1.90
CA ILE A 73 -2.27 -9.60 -3.08
C ILE A 73 -2.67 -8.12 -3.04
N ARG A 74 -3.12 -7.63 -1.88
CA ARG A 74 -3.43 -6.20 -1.69
C ARG A 74 -2.22 -5.30 -1.90
N ALA A 75 -1.03 -5.69 -1.42
CA ALA A 75 0.20 -4.96 -1.67
C ALA A 75 0.55 -4.91 -3.17
N ALA A 76 0.33 -6.00 -3.91
CA ALA A 76 0.52 -6.01 -5.34
C ALA A 76 -0.48 -5.11 -6.08
N ALA A 77 -1.75 -5.09 -5.65
CA ALA A 77 -2.76 -4.18 -6.17
C ALA A 77 -2.38 -2.71 -5.97
N ALA A 78 -1.91 -2.34 -4.77
CA ALA A 78 -1.36 -1.02 -4.49
C ALA A 78 -0.18 -0.68 -5.41
N GLY A 79 0.76 -1.61 -5.59
CA GLY A 79 1.89 -1.44 -6.49
C GLY A 79 1.49 -1.29 -7.96
N ALA A 80 0.40 -1.94 -8.38
CA ALA A 80 -0.17 -1.88 -9.72
C ALA A 80 -0.90 -0.56 -10.00
N ALA A 81 -1.46 0.07 -8.96
CA ALA A 81 -2.26 1.30 -9.09
C ALA A 81 -1.51 2.44 -9.79
N ARG A 82 -0.17 2.52 -9.65
CA ARG A 82 0.65 3.53 -10.34
C ARG A 82 0.63 3.44 -11.87
N ASN A 83 0.23 2.29 -12.40
CA ASN A 83 0.14 2.02 -13.83
C ASN A 83 -1.29 2.27 -14.38
N LEU A 84 -2.26 2.52 -13.50
CA LEU A 84 -3.65 2.74 -13.87
C LEU A 84 -3.95 4.21 -14.20
N PRO A 85 -5.06 4.48 -14.92
CA PRO A 85 -5.62 5.82 -15.01
C PRO A 85 -5.92 6.40 -13.62
N ALA A 86 -5.78 7.72 -13.47
CA ALA A 86 -5.86 8.42 -12.18
C ALA A 86 -7.14 8.08 -11.38
N GLU A 87 -8.31 8.06 -12.02
CA GLU A 87 -9.58 7.75 -11.34
C GLU A 87 -9.59 6.35 -10.72
N SER A 88 -9.09 5.37 -11.45
CA SER A 88 -9.01 3.98 -10.99
C SER A 88 -7.88 3.78 -9.97
N ALA A 89 -6.78 4.51 -10.10
CA ALA A 89 -5.73 4.55 -9.08
C ALA A 89 -6.27 5.10 -7.75
N VAL A 90 -7.10 6.16 -7.77
CA VAL A 90 -7.77 6.65 -6.54
C VAL A 90 -8.63 5.56 -5.92
N ALA A 91 -9.47 4.87 -6.72
CA ALA A 91 -10.35 3.84 -6.20
C ALA A 91 -9.59 2.70 -5.50
N VAL A 92 -8.45 2.28 -6.07
CA VAL A 92 -7.59 1.25 -5.46
C VAL A 92 -6.86 1.77 -4.22
N LEU A 93 -6.33 2.99 -4.26
CA LEU A 93 -5.48 3.51 -3.19
C LEU A 93 -6.26 4.05 -1.98
N ALA A 94 -7.51 4.49 -2.18
CA ALA A 94 -8.40 5.00 -1.15
C ALA A 94 -8.42 4.11 0.10
N ASP A 95 -8.59 2.81 -0.09
CA ASP A 95 -8.70 1.86 1.01
C ASP A 95 -7.31 1.40 1.48
N LEU A 96 -6.40 1.17 0.53
CA LEU A 96 -5.10 0.56 0.82
C LEU A 96 -4.13 1.48 1.59
N VAL A 97 -4.31 2.80 1.56
CA VAL A 97 -3.52 3.72 2.42
C VAL A 97 -3.90 3.60 3.91
N GLY A 98 -5.11 3.12 4.19
CA GLY A 98 -5.64 2.83 5.53
C GLY A 98 -5.57 1.35 5.92
N ASP A 99 -5.01 0.48 5.07
CA ASP A 99 -5.04 -0.97 5.23
C ASP A 99 -4.59 -1.46 6.62
N THR A 100 -5.16 -2.57 7.09
CA THR A 100 -4.77 -3.22 8.35
C THR A 100 -3.29 -3.64 8.36
N ASP A 101 -2.74 -4.07 7.23
CA ASP A 101 -1.35 -4.50 7.10
C ASP A 101 -0.39 -3.32 6.85
N ALA A 102 0.69 -3.26 7.64
CA ALA A 102 1.65 -2.17 7.56
C ALA A 102 2.46 -2.16 6.25
N GLY A 103 2.72 -3.33 5.67
CA GLY A 103 3.39 -3.49 4.39
C GLY A 103 2.53 -2.94 3.25
N VAL A 104 1.24 -3.27 3.23
CA VAL A 104 0.27 -2.75 2.26
C VAL A 104 0.19 -1.22 2.34
N ARG A 105 0.03 -0.65 3.54
CA ARG A 105 0.00 0.81 3.74
C ARG A 105 1.25 1.50 3.20
N LYS A 106 2.43 0.89 3.40
CA LYS A 106 3.70 1.42 2.90
C LYS A 106 3.70 1.44 1.38
N VAL A 107 3.35 0.32 0.74
CA VAL A 107 3.32 0.21 -0.73
C VAL A 107 2.30 1.17 -1.33
N ALA A 108 1.10 1.28 -0.75
CA ALA A 108 0.05 2.19 -1.21
C ALA A 108 0.51 3.65 -1.22
N ARG A 109 1.15 4.12 -0.13
CA ARG A 109 1.71 5.48 -0.09
C ARG A 109 2.83 5.69 -1.10
N SER A 110 3.71 4.69 -1.28
CA SER A 110 4.78 4.75 -2.29
C SER A 110 4.28 4.68 -3.74
N ALA A 111 3.05 4.20 -3.97
CA ALA A 111 2.44 4.16 -5.29
C ALA A 111 1.84 5.52 -5.72
N ILE A 112 1.64 6.45 -4.78
CA ILE A 112 1.27 7.83 -5.09
C ILE A 112 2.50 8.52 -5.69
N PRO A 113 2.45 9.03 -6.93
CA PRO A 113 3.58 9.74 -7.53
C PRO A 113 4.01 10.93 -6.67
N GLU A 114 5.31 11.17 -6.52
CA GLU A 114 5.83 12.32 -5.75
C GLU A 114 5.31 13.68 -6.26
N ASN A 115 5.03 13.77 -7.56
CA ASN A 115 4.44 14.93 -8.23
C ASN A 115 2.95 14.76 -8.53
N ALA A 116 2.26 13.91 -7.77
CA ALA A 116 0.81 13.75 -7.91
C ALA A 116 0.13 15.12 -7.74
N PRO A 117 -0.86 15.44 -8.58
CA PRO A 117 -1.64 16.66 -8.39
C PRO A 117 -2.27 16.61 -7.00
N GLN A 118 -2.27 17.74 -6.29
CA GLN A 118 -2.82 17.86 -4.94
C GLN A 118 -4.24 17.29 -4.84
N GLU A 119 -5.04 17.43 -5.89
CA GLU A 119 -6.37 16.84 -5.98
C GLU A 119 -6.37 15.30 -5.86
N LEU A 120 -5.39 14.59 -6.44
CA LEU A 120 -5.27 13.14 -6.31
C LEU A 120 -4.98 12.76 -4.86
N ILE A 121 -4.04 13.47 -4.22
CA ILE A 121 -3.64 13.25 -2.83
C ILE A 121 -4.84 13.48 -1.92
N GLU A 122 -5.51 14.63 -2.05
CA GLU A 122 -6.70 14.98 -1.29
C GLU A 122 -7.84 13.99 -1.51
N ARG A 123 -8.03 13.49 -2.74
CA ARG A 123 -9.05 12.48 -3.04
C ARG A 123 -8.73 11.13 -2.39
N VAL A 124 -7.48 10.68 -2.41
CA VAL A 124 -7.06 9.45 -1.74
C VAL A 124 -7.21 9.58 -0.23
N GLU A 125 -6.77 10.71 0.36
CA GLU A 125 -6.92 10.96 1.80
C GLU A 125 -8.37 11.13 2.23
N ALA A 126 -9.18 11.84 1.44
CA ALA A 126 -10.60 11.98 1.69
C ALA A 126 -11.30 10.62 1.65
N ALA A 127 -11.04 9.82 0.62
CA ALA A 127 -11.61 8.48 0.48
C ALA A 127 -11.21 7.57 1.66
N ALA A 128 -9.95 7.61 2.09
CA ALA A 128 -9.46 6.86 3.25
C ALA A 128 -10.14 7.25 4.58
N ARG A 129 -10.64 8.49 4.71
CA ARG A 129 -11.32 8.97 5.92
C ARG A 129 -12.75 8.41 6.04
N TRP A 130 -13.41 8.04 4.94
CA TRP A 130 -14.80 7.59 4.95
C TRP A 130 -14.99 6.15 5.46
N GLU A 131 -13.92 5.35 5.49
CA GLU A 131 -13.90 4.03 6.13
C GLU A 131 -13.79 4.12 7.67
N ASP A 132 -13.44 5.29 8.23
CA ASP A 132 -13.39 5.57 9.68
C ASP A 132 -14.63 6.36 10.14
N GLY A 133 -15.82 5.91 9.72
CA GLY A 133 -17.07 6.34 10.34
C GLY A 133 -17.07 5.96 11.83
N PRO A 134 -17.76 6.72 12.72
CA PRO A 134 -17.71 6.46 14.16
C PRO A 134 -18.06 5.00 14.42
N THR A 135 -17.09 4.22 14.92
CA THR A 135 -17.36 2.89 15.44
C THR A 135 -18.39 3.08 16.55
N PRO A 136 -19.63 2.55 16.42
CA PRO A 136 -20.54 2.57 17.55
C PRO A 136 -19.83 1.84 18.69
N PRO A 137 -19.83 2.39 19.91
CA PRO A 137 -19.20 1.73 21.04
C PRO A 137 -19.71 0.29 21.09
N ARG A 138 -18.79 -0.68 21.12
CA ARG A 138 -19.12 -2.10 21.29
C ARG A 138 -20.12 -2.20 22.43
N GLU A 139 -21.37 -2.53 22.12
CA GLU A 139 -22.32 -2.90 23.17
C GLU A 139 -21.74 -4.12 23.88
N GLN A 140 -21.27 -3.89 25.10
CA GLN A 140 -20.84 -4.98 25.96
C GLN A 140 -22.08 -5.87 26.19
N PRO A 141 -22.02 -7.18 25.92
CA PRO A 141 -23.14 -8.06 26.20
C PRO A 141 -23.48 -7.98 27.69
N GLY A 142 -24.76 -7.78 27.96
CA GLY A 142 -25.27 -7.18 29.17
C GLY A 142 -24.85 -7.83 30.49
N ALA A 143 -24.47 -6.98 31.44
CA ALA A 143 -24.63 -7.26 32.86
C ALA A 143 -26.11 -7.03 33.24
N GLY A 144 -26.99 -7.91 32.74
CA GLY A 144 -28.41 -7.89 33.02
C GLY A 144 -28.87 -9.27 33.45
N LEU A 145 -28.61 -9.65 34.70
CA LEU A 145 -29.36 -10.71 35.40
C LEU A 145 -29.15 -10.59 36.91
N MET A 146 -30.21 -10.17 37.62
CA MET A 146 -30.61 -10.77 38.89
C MET A 146 -32.15 -10.74 38.99
N PRO A 147 -32.85 -11.88 38.85
CA PRO A 147 -34.23 -12.02 39.26
C PRO A 147 -34.29 -12.43 40.74
N GLY A 148 -34.96 -11.64 41.57
CA GLY A 148 -35.02 -11.89 43.01
C GLY A 148 -35.96 -10.97 43.76
N GLU A 149 -37.16 -10.72 43.23
CA GLU A 149 -38.21 -10.04 43.98
C GLU A 149 -38.81 -11.02 44.99
N THR A 150 -38.36 -10.92 46.26
CA THR A 150 -39.14 -11.43 47.39
C THR A 150 -39.92 -10.28 48.01
N GLN A 151 -41.23 -10.42 47.93
CA GLN A 151 -42.23 -9.55 48.50
C GLN A 151 -42.16 -9.61 50.04
N VAL A 152 -42.00 -8.45 50.68
CA VAL A 152 -42.31 -8.25 52.10
C VAL A 152 -43.15 -6.99 52.27
N PRO A 153 -44.37 -7.08 52.81
CA PRO A 153 -45.20 -5.92 53.10
C PRO A 153 -44.97 -5.47 54.54
N GLY A 154 -44.77 -4.17 54.75
CA GLY A 154 -45.01 -3.58 56.07
C GLY A 154 -44.15 -2.38 56.47
N ARG A 155 -44.87 -1.29 56.78
CA ARG A 155 -44.61 -0.30 57.86
C ARG A 155 -43.97 1.04 57.47
N MET A 156 -44.90 1.98 57.25
CA MET A 156 -45.03 3.39 57.70
C MET A 156 -43.81 4.34 57.74
N PRO A 157 -44.06 5.64 57.40
CA PRO A 157 -43.06 6.71 57.37
C PRO A 157 -42.91 7.44 58.71
N GLY A 158 -41.70 7.91 59.02
CA GLY A 158 -41.44 8.84 60.12
C GLY A 158 -39.97 8.84 60.55
N GLU A 159 -39.38 10.05 60.62
CA GLU A 159 -38.31 10.49 61.55
C GLU A 159 -36.97 9.73 61.51
N GLU A 160 -35.77 10.31 61.52
CA GLU A 160 -35.21 11.61 61.87
C GLU A 160 -33.76 11.60 61.32
N ALA A 161 -33.20 12.75 60.97
CA ALA A 161 -31.74 12.88 60.84
C ALA A 161 -31.11 12.99 62.24
N PRO A 162 -29.91 12.44 62.45
CA PRO A 162 -28.83 13.32 62.87
C PRO A 162 -27.44 12.97 62.29
N ARG A 163 -26.79 14.05 61.83
CA ARG A 163 -25.43 14.53 62.17
C ARG A 163 -24.26 13.56 62.37
N ASP A 164 -23.20 13.96 61.66
CA ASP A 164 -21.78 14.02 62.04
C ASP A 164 -21.04 12.71 62.30
N ASP A 165 -20.09 12.38 61.41
CA ASP A 165 -18.71 12.29 61.90
C ASP A 165 -17.68 12.63 60.81
N GLN A 166 -16.69 13.41 61.24
CA GLN A 166 -15.55 13.86 60.46
C GLN A 166 -14.47 12.77 60.50
N GLY A 167 -13.98 12.36 59.33
CA GLY A 167 -12.84 11.44 59.19
C GLY A 167 -11.78 12.07 58.30
N ALA A 168 -10.63 12.34 58.89
CA ALA A 168 -9.60 13.24 58.43
C ALA A 168 -8.86 12.86 57.13
N ALA A 169 -8.31 13.93 56.55
CA ALA A 169 -7.18 14.04 55.65
C ALA A 169 -6.12 12.93 55.74
N GLY A 170 -5.68 12.49 54.57
CA GLY A 170 -4.42 11.79 54.35
C GLY A 170 -3.79 12.28 53.05
N LEU A 171 -3.23 13.50 53.06
CA LEU A 171 -2.27 13.96 52.07
C LEU A 171 -0.92 13.29 52.37
N MET A 172 -0.33 12.63 51.37
CA MET A 172 1.10 12.33 51.36
C MET A 172 1.74 13.05 50.16
N PRO A 173 2.57 14.08 50.41
CA PRO A 173 3.41 14.76 49.44
C PRO A 173 4.83 14.15 49.36
N GLY A 174 5.48 14.25 48.19
CA GLY A 174 6.88 13.87 47.93
C GLY A 174 7.06 13.49 46.44
N GLU A 175 7.35 14.44 45.53
CA GLU A 175 8.70 14.89 45.10
C GLU A 175 9.46 13.80 44.29
N GLU A 176 9.99 13.97 43.07
CA GLU A 176 10.15 15.07 42.10
C GLU A 176 10.52 14.48 40.69
N PRO A 177 10.37 15.24 39.58
CA PRO A 177 10.62 14.82 38.19
C PRO A 177 12.10 14.79 37.73
N PRO A 178 12.43 14.19 36.56
CA PRO A 178 13.78 13.72 36.22
C PRO A 178 14.83 14.82 35.99
N VAL A 179 16.05 14.50 36.43
CA VAL A 179 17.28 15.29 36.32
C VAL A 179 17.62 15.55 34.85
N LYS A 180 17.83 16.84 34.54
CA LYS A 180 18.38 17.34 33.28
C LYS A 180 19.90 17.17 33.30
N ASP A 181 20.44 16.36 32.40
CA ASP A 181 21.84 16.51 31.97
C ASP A 181 21.89 17.20 30.61
N GLN A 182 22.31 18.46 30.65
CA GLN A 182 22.88 19.17 29.51
C GLN A 182 24.40 19.12 29.64
N ARG A 183 25.08 18.61 28.61
CA ARG A 183 26.25 19.20 27.92
C ARG A 183 27.00 18.12 27.14
N GLY A 184 27.20 18.36 25.85
CA GLY A 184 28.08 17.52 25.02
C GLY A 184 27.96 17.76 23.52
N THR A 185 28.09 19.01 23.06
CA THR A 185 28.52 19.26 21.68
C THR A 185 29.93 18.70 21.50
N GLY A 186 30.10 17.70 20.66
CA GLY A 186 31.40 17.08 20.37
C GLY A 186 31.41 16.51 18.96
N LEU A 187 32.42 16.92 18.21
CA LEU A 187 32.60 16.77 16.78
C LEU A 187 32.82 15.31 16.34
N MET A 188 32.39 15.00 15.12
CA MET A 188 32.84 13.84 14.31
C MET A 188 34.36 13.90 14.13
N PRO A 189 35.06 12.75 14.19
CA PRO A 189 35.77 12.31 12.99
C PRO A 189 35.80 10.78 12.85
N GLY A 190 35.52 10.29 11.64
CA GLY A 190 35.55 8.87 11.32
C GLY A 190 35.37 8.64 9.83
N GLU A 191 36.27 9.21 9.02
CA GLU A 191 36.51 8.75 7.64
C GLU A 191 37.06 7.33 7.70
N GLU A 192 36.24 6.33 7.35
CA GLU A 192 36.75 5.02 6.94
C GLU A 192 36.79 4.98 5.40
N ALA A 193 38.00 5.11 4.86
CA ALA A 193 38.30 4.87 3.47
C ALA A 193 38.07 3.38 3.13
N PRO A 194 37.38 3.05 2.01
CA PRO A 194 37.31 1.68 1.55
C PRO A 194 38.65 1.24 0.94
N ARG A 195 38.99 0.00 1.29
CA ARG A 195 40.19 -0.77 0.96
C ARG A 195 40.39 -0.89 -0.56
N ASP A 196 41.62 -0.63 -1.00
CA ASP A 196 42.13 -1.11 -2.28
C ASP A 196 42.26 -2.64 -2.22
N ASP A 197 41.51 -3.35 -3.05
CA ASP A 197 41.92 -4.68 -3.50
C ASP A 197 41.53 -4.91 -4.96
N GLN A 198 42.37 -5.71 -5.61
CA GLN A 198 42.70 -5.70 -7.02
C GLN A 198 41.60 -6.25 -7.96
N GLY A 199 41.58 -5.82 -9.22
CA GLY A 199 40.82 -6.55 -10.26
C GLY A 199 40.79 -5.89 -11.63
N ALA A 200 41.23 -6.63 -12.65
CA ALA A 200 41.50 -6.18 -14.01
C ALA A 200 40.27 -5.95 -14.91
N ALA A 201 40.37 -4.95 -15.79
CA ALA A 201 39.87 -4.87 -17.18
C ALA A 201 40.20 -3.43 -17.67
N GLY A 202 40.92 -3.16 -18.74
CA GLY A 202 40.66 -3.61 -20.11
C GLY A 202 40.06 -2.44 -20.91
N LEU A 203 40.80 -2.00 -21.94
CA LEU A 203 40.35 -1.34 -23.18
C LEU A 203 40.23 0.22 -23.25
N MET A 204 41.29 0.82 -23.81
CA MET A 204 41.37 1.84 -24.90
C MET A 204 40.41 3.05 -24.93
N PRO A 205 40.92 4.31 -24.96
CA PRO A 205 40.18 5.47 -25.44
C PRO A 205 40.50 5.73 -26.92
N GLY A 206 39.48 5.62 -27.79
CA GLY A 206 39.52 6.01 -29.19
C GLY A 206 38.20 6.67 -29.56
N GLU A 207 38.14 7.98 -29.39
CA GLU A 207 37.04 8.82 -29.86
C GLU A 207 37.20 9.03 -31.38
N GLU A 208 36.32 8.43 -32.19
CA GLU A 208 36.12 8.86 -33.58
C GLU A 208 34.64 9.20 -33.81
N LEU A 209 34.44 10.43 -34.29
CA LEU A 209 33.17 11.06 -34.62
C LEU A 209 32.50 10.39 -35.83
N PRO A 210 31.15 10.31 -35.92
CA PRO A 210 30.50 9.82 -37.11
C PRO A 210 30.68 10.79 -38.28
N VAL A 211 31.43 10.33 -39.29
CA VAL A 211 31.53 10.92 -40.63
C VAL A 211 30.17 10.86 -41.31
N LYS A 212 29.74 11.99 -41.87
CA LYS A 212 28.55 12.13 -42.71
C LYS A 212 28.75 11.33 -44.00
N ASP A 213 28.01 10.25 -44.18
CA ASP A 213 27.87 9.60 -45.49
C ASP A 213 26.64 10.17 -46.20
N GLN A 214 26.91 11.02 -47.20
CA GLN A 214 25.94 11.47 -48.19
C GLN A 214 25.85 10.38 -49.26
N GLY A 215 24.97 9.40 -49.04
CA GLY A 215 24.57 8.41 -50.04
C GLY A 215 23.51 8.97 -50.98
N ALA A 216 23.88 9.06 -52.26
CA ALA A 216 23.18 9.72 -53.35
C ALA A 216 21.73 9.23 -53.65
N THR A 217 20.79 10.17 -53.74
CA THR A 217 19.55 9.99 -54.51
C THR A 217 19.87 10.08 -56.00
N GLY A 218 19.94 8.93 -56.68
CA GLY A 218 20.03 8.84 -58.13
C GLY A 218 18.73 9.31 -58.80
N LEU A 219 18.76 10.51 -59.37
CA LEU A 219 17.89 10.96 -60.45
C LEU A 219 18.38 10.34 -61.76
N MET A 220 17.52 9.63 -62.48
CA MET A 220 17.70 9.34 -63.90
C MET A 220 16.45 9.82 -64.67
N PRO A 221 16.59 10.76 -65.62
CA PRO A 221 15.57 11.07 -66.60
C PRO A 221 15.74 10.17 -67.84
N GLY A 222 14.63 9.69 -68.40
CA GLY A 222 14.61 8.89 -69.62
C GLY A 222 13.32 9.12 -70.40
N GLU A 223 13.37 10.09 -71.33
CA GLU A 223 12.42 10.27 -72.41
C GLU A 223 12.49 9.12 -73.43
N THR A 224 11.32 8.79 -74.00
CA THR A 224 10.98 8.23 -75.34
C THR A 224 9.77 7.30 -75.14
N ARG A 225 8.65 7.44 -75.83
CA ARG A 225 8.39 7.78 -77.23
C ARG A 225 6.91 8.16 -77.41
#